data_AF-A0A7W0UI95-F1
#
_entry.id   AF-A0A7W0UI95-F1
#
_cell.length_a   1.000
_cell.length_b   1.000
_cell.length_c   1.000
_cell.angle_alpha   90.00
_cell.angle_beta   90.00
_cell.angle_gamma   90.00
#
_symmetry.space_group_name_H-M   'P 1'
#
loop_
_entity.id
_entity.type
_entity.pdbx_description
1 polymer ?
#
loop_
_entity_poly.entity_id
_entity_poly.type
_entity_poly.pdbx_seq_one_letter_code
_entity_poly.pdbx_strand_id
1 'polypeptide(L)'
;MEETIGYEALLSAEEWDDLADWDEPDPVDGPHKVTVWYPPGELAGNEERYELDCDVCGHIGAAQSLDEAEAQARLHEALQTRAVGQ
;
A
#
# COMPACT_ATOMS: atom_id res chain seq x y z
N MET A 1 12.34 35.80 -10.74
CA MET A 1 10.96 35.29 -10.69
C MET A 1 11.08 33.88 -11.18
N GLU A 2 11.12 32.90 -10.28
CA GLU A 2 11.21 31.48 -10.64
C GLU A 2 9.84 31.08 -11.18
N GLU A 3 9.78 30.81 -12.47
CA GLU A 3 8.55 30.39 -13.14
C GLU A 3 8.29 28.94 -12.75
N THR A 4 7.37 28.72 -11.80
CA THR A 4 6.94 27.37 -11.43
C THR A 4 6.13 26.81 -12.59
N ILE A 5 6.72 25.91 -13.36
CA ILE A 5 6.02 25.15 -14.40
C ILE A 5 4.93 24.34 -13.68
N GLY A 6 3.66 24.67 -13.94
CA GLY A 6 2.53 23.94 -13.37
C GLY A 6 2.55 22.47 -13.80
N TYR A 7 2.09 21.57 -12.95
CA TYR A 7 1.99 20.13 -13.25
C TYR A 7 1.21 19.83 -14.54
N GLU A 8 0.34 20.75 -14.95
CA GLU A 8 -0.41 20.74 -16.21
C GLU A 8 0.49 20.69 -17.47
N ALA A 9 1.75 21.12 -17.38
CA ALA A 9 2.70 21.09 -18.49
C ALA A 9 3.58 19.82 -18.54
N LEU A 10 3.43 18.90 -17.59
CA LEU A 10 4.22 17.66 -17.54
C LEU A 10 3.60 16.50 -18.32
N LEU A 11 2.29 16.57 -18.59
CA LEU A 11 1.52 15.54 -19.27
C LEU A 11 0.82 16.13 -20.49
N SER A 12 0.87 15.42 -21.61
CA SER A 12 0.10 15.74 -22.80
C SER A 12 -1.40 15.55 -22.56
N ALA A 13 -2.24 16.17 -23.39
CA ALA A 13 -3.70 16.05 -23.26
C ALA A 13 -4.21 14.59 -23.37
N GLU A 14 -3.47 13.73 -24.06
CA GLU A 14 -3.76 12.30 -24.22
C GLU A 14 -3.42 11.53 -22.92
N GLU A 15 -2.30 11.85 -22.28
CA GLU A 15 -1.91 11.27 -20.98
C GLU A 15 -2.84 11.69 -19.83
N TRP A 16 -3.48 12.86 -19.96
CA TRP A 16 -4.53 13.28 -19.03
C TRP A 16 -5.84 12.50 -19.23
N ASP A 17 -6.16 12.12 -20.46
CA ASP A 17 -7.37 11.33 -20.80
C ASP A 17 -7.20 9.88 -20.32
N ASP A 18 -5.99 9.31 -20.46
CA ASP A 18 -5.64 7.99 -19.93
C ASP A 18 -5.71 7.93 -18.39
N LEU A 19 -5.37 9.03 -17.70
CA LEU A 19 -5.53 9.13 -16.25
C LEU A 19 -6.99 9.32 -15.81
N ALA A 20 -7.83 9.90 -16.68
CA ALA A 20 -9.26 10.07 -16.39
C ALA A 20 -10.02 8.74 -16.45
N ASP A 21 -9.48 7.75 -17.18
CA ASP A 21 -9.98 6.38 -17.26
C ASP A 21 -9.28 5.44 -16.26
N TRP A 22 -8.46 5.99 -15.35
CA TRP A 22 -7.98 5.23 -14.21
C TRP A 22 -9.14 4.99 -13.26
N ASP A 23 -9.76 3.81 -13.38
CA ASP A 23 -10.69 3.27 -12.39
C ASP A 23 -9.92 3.20 -11.07
N GLU A 24 -10.13 4.21 -10.22
CA GLU A 24 -9.58 4.21 -8.87
C GLU A 24 -10.13 2.94 -8.21
N PRO A 25 -9.27 1.99 -7.80
CA PRO A 25 -9.76 0.73 -7.28
C PRO A 25 -10.68 1.04 -6.11
N ASP A 26 -11.92 0.55 -6.17
CA ASP A 26 -12.92 0.76 -5.12
C ASP A 26 -12.24 0.52 -3.77
N PRO A 27 -12.32 1.48 -2.82
CA PRO A 27 -11.80 1.25 -1.50
C PRO A 27 -12.48 -0.01 -0.96
N VAL A 28 -11.70 -1.06 -0.77
CA VAL A 28 -12.22 -2.36 -0.40
C VAL A 28 -12.62 -2.25 1.08
N ASP A 29 -13.87 -1.90 1.31
CA ASP A 29 -14.39 -1.52 2.62
C ASP A 29 -14.46 -2.74 3.55
N GLY A 30 -13.77 -2.67 4.70
CA GLY A 30 -13.80 -3.72 5.72
C GLY A 30 -12.74 -3.55 6.80
N PRO A 31 -12.86 -4.24 7.95
CA PRO A 31 -11.80 -4.26 8.94
C PRO A 31 -10.58 -4.97 8.35
N HIS A 32 -9.52 -4.21 8.07
CA HIS A 32 -8.24 -4.77 7.63
C HIS A 32 -7.63 -5.57 8.78
N LYS A 33 -7.29 -6.84 8.50
CA LYS A 33 -6.53 -7.69 9.40
C LYS A 33 -5.25 -8.14 8.71
N VAL A 34 -4.11 -7.93 9.37
CA VAL A 34 -2.80 -8.29 8.84
C VAL A 34 -2.30 -9.58 9.49
N THR A 35 -1.84 -10.49 8.64
CA THR A 35 -1.13 -11.70 9.03
C THR A 35 0.36 -11.48 8.80
N VAL A 36 1.17 -11.73 9.83
CA VAL A 36 2.62 -11.81 9.71
C VAL A 36 3.01 -13.27 9.57
N TRP A 37 3.65 -13.64 8.47
CA TRP A 37 4.06 -15.01 8.21
C TRP A 37 5.32 -15.38 8.98
N TYR A 38 5.27 -16.58 9.58
CA TYR A 38 6.38 -17.21 10.27
C TYR A 38 6.38 -18.70 9.95
N PRO A 39 7.52 -19.32 9.57
CA PRO A 39 8.86 -18.72 9.44
C PRO A 39 8.96 -17.72 8.25
N PRO A 40 10.04 -16.91 8.17
CA PRO A 40 10.26 -16.02 7.03
C PRO A 40 10.51 -16.81 5.72
N GLY A 41 10.22 -16.18 4.58
CA GLY A 41 10.54 -16.71 3.26
C GLY A 41 9.51 -17.64 2.63
N GLU A 42 8.22 -17.38 2.83
CA GLU A 42 7.16 -18.12 2.14
C GLU A 42 7.06 -17.73 0.66
N LEU A 43 7.45 -16.50 0.27
CA LEU A 43 7.52 -16.06 -1.14
C LEU A 43 8.95 -15.92 -1.66
N ALA A 44 9.11 -16.15 -2.96
CA ALA A 44 10.38 -15.99 -3.67
C ALA A 44 10.88 -14.54 -3.60
N GLY A 45 12.14 -14.35 -3.20
CA GLY A 45 12.77 -13.04 -3.00
C GLY A 45 12.63 -12.46 -1.58
N ASN A 46 11.96 -13.17 -0.67
CA ASN A 46 11.81 -12.81 0.74
C ASN A 46 12.38 -13.87 1.68
N GLU A 47 13.36 -14.66 1.24
CA GLU A 47 13.85 -15.86 1.94
C GLU A 47 14.31 -15.60 3.40
N GLU A 48 14.65 -14.35 3.73
CA GLU A 48 15.09 -13.91 5.05
C GLU A 48 14.15 -12.89 5.72
N ARG A 49 12.93 -12.70 5.19
CA ARG A 49 11.99 -11.65 5.63
C ARG A 49 10.64 -12.19 6.06
N TYR A 50 10.07 -11.53 7.06
CA TYR A 50 8.72 -11.79 7.58
C TYR A 50 7.72 -11.05 6.71
N GLU A 51 6.88 -11.80 6.01
CA GLU A 51 5.92 -11.25 5.06
C GLU A 51 4.64 -10.82 5.75
N LEU A 52 4.02 -9.77 5.22
CA LEU A 52 2.78 -9.20 5.72
C LEU A 52 1.71 -9.28 4.64
N ASP A 53 0.61 -9.95 4.96
CA ASP A 53 -0.58 -10.02 4.11
C ASP A 53 -1.79 -9.45 4.85
N CYS A 54 -2.44 -8.48 4.23
CA CYS A 54 -3.73 -7.97 4.64
C CYS A 54 -4.83 -8.74 3.90
N ASP A 55 -5.85 -9.20 4.62
CA ASP A 55 -7.04 -9.84 4.04
C ASP A 55 -7.76 -8.99 2.97
N VAL A 56 -7.64 -7.67 3.08
CA VAL A 56 -8.26 -6.70 2.18
C VAL A 56 -7.29 -6.21 1.08
N CYS A 57 -6.05 -5.87 1.43
CA CYS A 57 -5.08 -5.30 0.48
C CYS A 57 -4.22 -6.35 -0.25
N GLY A 58 -4.24 -7.61 0.19
CA GLY A 58 -3.28 -8.63 -0.23
C GLY A 58 -1.90 -8.37 0.39
N HIS A 59 -0.84 -8.64 -0.37
CA HIS A 59 0.53 -8.51 0.10
C HIS A 59 0.92 -7.05 0.29
N ILE A 60 1.20 -6.65 1.53
CA ILE A 60 1.50 -5.26 1.89
C ILE A 60 3.00 -5.01 2.16
N GLY A 61 3.81 -6.06 2.28
CA GLY A 61 5.26 -5.92 2.40
C GLY A 61 5.96 -7.07 3.12
N ALA A 62 7.24 -6.85 3.43
CA ALA A 62 8.07 -7.79 4.17
C ALA A 62 9.08 -7.05 5.05
N ALA A 63 9.36 -7.56 6.26
CA ALA A 63 10.24 -6.93 7.24
C ALA A 63 11.43 -7.83 7.62
N GLN A 64 12.51 -7.22 8.13
CA GLN A 64 13.76 -7.93 8.47
C GLN A 64 13.71 -8.60 9.84
N SER A 65 12.72 -8.24 10.67
CA SER A 65 12.53 -8.80 12.00
C SER A 65 11.05 -8.96 12.32
N LEU A 66 10.74 -9.90 13.22
CA LEU A 66 9.37 -10.14 13.65
C LEU A 66 8.77 -8.91 14.33
N ASP A 67 9.54 -8.24 15.19
CA ASP A 67 9.11 -7.00 15.87
C ASP A 67 8.74 -5.89 14.89
N GLU A 68 9.52 -5.74 13.81
CA GLU A 68 9.24 -4.77 12.75
C GLU A 68 7.98 -5.14 11.96
N ALA A 69 7.81 -6.42 11.60
CA ALA A 69 6.61 -6.88 10.91
C ALA A 69 5.36 -6.69 11.78
N GLU A 70 5.41 -7.00 13.07
CA GLU A 70 4.30 -6.76 13.98
C GLU A 70 3.97 -5.26 14.13
N ALA A 71 4.98 -4.40 14.16
CA ALA A 71 4.78 -2.96 14.21
C ALA A 71 4.12 -2.43 12.93
N GLN A 72 4.58 -2.89 11.76
CA GLN A 72 3.99 -2.56 10.47
C GLN A 72 2.54 -3.04 10.36
N ALA A 73 2.25 -4.28 10.78
CA ALA A 73 0.90 -4.83 10.83
C ALA A 73 -0.05 -3.95 11.65
N ARG A 74 0.32 -3.61 12.89
CA ARG A 74 -0.48 -2.76 13.78
C ARG A 74 -0.71 -1.36 13.18
N LEU A 75 0.30 -0.79 12.53
CA LEU A 75 0.19 0.52 11.88
C LEU A 75 -0.79 0.48 10.70
N HIS A 76 -0.71 -0.54 9.86
CA HIS A 76 -1.62 -0.72 8.72
C HIS A 76 -3.07 -0.83 9.18
N GLU A 77 -3.35 -1.73 10.13
CA GLU A 77 -4.70 -1.92 10.69
C GLU A 77 -5.24 -0.61 11.30
N ALA A 78 -4.41 0.13 12.05
CA ALA A 78 -4.80 1.39 12.69
C ALA A 78 -5.06 2.54 11.69
N LEU A 79 -4.29 2.63 10.61
CA LEU A 79 -4.47 3.67 9.60
C LEU A 79 -5.71 3.43 8.76
N GLN A 80 -5.96 2.18 8.35
CA GLN A 80 -7.13 1.85 7.55
C GLN A 80 -8.43 1.94 8.36
N THR A 81 -8.40 1.62 9.66
CA THR A 81 -9.54 1.85 10.55
C THR A 81 -9.90 3.34 10.68
N ARG A 82 -8.93 4.26 10.56
CA ARG A 82 -9.17 5.71 10.63
C ARG A 82 -9.73 6.28 9.32
N ALA A 83 -9.45 5.65 8.19
CA ALA A 83 -9.96 6.06 6.87
C ALA A 83 -11.47 5.83 6.75
N VAL A 84 -12.00 4.75 7.36
CA VAL A 84 -13.43 4.40 7.35
C VAL A 84 -14.28 5.27 8.32
N GLY A 85 -13.65 6.11 9.14
CA GLY A 85 -14.30 6.89 10.19
C GLY A 85 -14.52 8.38 9.90
N GLN A 86 -14.32 8.86 8.68
CA GLN A 86 -14.53 10.26 8.27
C GLN A 86 -15.64 10.41 7.25
#